data_AF-A0A401Q2V9-F1
#
_entry.id   AF-A0A401Q2V9-F1
#
_cell.length_a   1.000
_cell.length_b   1.000
_cell.length_c   1.000
_cell.angle_alpha   90.00
_cell.angle_beta   90.00
_cell.angle_gamma   90.00
#
_symmetry.space_group_name_H-M   'P 1'
#
loop_
_entity.id
_entity.type
_entity.pdbx_description
1 polymer ?
#
loop_
_entity_poly.entity_id
_entity_poly.type
_entity_poly.pdbx_seq_one_letter_code
_entity_poly.pdbx_strand_id
1 'polypeptide(L)'
;PANTTVNGLQCFGCYNSSSESCINSLRKVNCVGAENRCFNGTGIQEALVKVGVPFTTRGCVSENMCQPIRLVEFSIILNEVMCCEGDLCNGDVSTTTGPWTSTKAATTTSITKTIATSTAIES
;
A
#
# COMPACT_ATOMS: atom_id res chain seq x y z
N PRO A 1 15.19 14.77 -18.40
CA PRO A 1 13.81 14.44 -18.86
C PRO A 1 13.29 13.23 -18.10
N ALA A 2 11.99 13.19 -17.77
CA ALA A 2 11.38 11.99 -17.18
C ALA A 2 11.29 10.88 -18.24
N ASN A 3 11.60 9.64 -17.85
CA ASN A 3 11.41 8.48 -18.73
C ASN A 3 9.95 8.03 -18.68
N THR A 4 9.21 8.21 -19.78
CA THR A 4 7.78 7.88 -19.89
C THR A 4 7.52 6.55 -20.60
N THR A 5 8.55 5.72 -20.76
CA THR A 5 8.40 4.39 -21.39
C THR A 5 7.66 3.46 -20.42
N VAL A 6 6.60 2.81 -20.90
CA VAL A 6 5.83 1.84 -20.10
C VAL A 6 6.76 0.70 -19.63
N ASN A 7 6.75 0.42 -18.33
CA ASN A 7 7.66 -0.57 -17.73
C ASN A 7 7.01 -1.94 -17.49
N GLY A 8 5.74 -2.11 -17.86
CA GLY A 8 5.01 -3.37 -17.78
C GLY A 8 4.17 -3.54 -16.51
N LEU A 9 4.36 -2.70 -15.48
CA LEU A 9 3.53 -2.70 -14.28
C LEU A 9 2.26 -1.87 -14.51
N GLN A 10 1.11 -2.39 -14.06
CA GLN A 10 -0.16 -1.65 -14.04
C GLN A 10 -0.64 -1.45 -12.60
N CYS A 11 -1.08 -0.26 -12.23
CA CYS A 11 -1.62 0.03 -10.90
C CYS A 11 -3.00 0.70 -10.99
N PHE A 12 -3.72 0.75 -9.88
CA PHE A 12 -4.86 1.67 -9.76
C PHE A 12 -4.37 3.09 -9.47
N GLY A 13 -5.02 4.07 -10.05
CA GLY A 13 -4.73 5.49 -9.89
C GLY A 13 -5.97 6.30 -9.52
N CYS A 14 -5.82 7.22 -8.58
CA CYS A 14 -6.83 8.21 -8.20
C CYS A 14 -6.17 9.35 -7.41
N TYR A 15 -6.80 10.52 -7.35
CA TYR A 15 -6.38 11.65 -6.52
C TYR A 15 -7.62 12.44 -6.12
N ASN A 16 -7.93 12.52 -4.82
CA ASN A 16 -9.12 13.19 -4.32
C ASN A 16 -8.95 13.64 -2.86
N SER A 17 -9.88 14.46 -2.35
CA SER A 17 -9.86 14.95 -0.96
C SER A 17 -10.28 13.90 0.09
N SER A 18 -10.81 12.76 -0.35
CA SER A 18 -11.22 11.66 0.53
C SER A 18 -10.92 10.30 -0.10
N SER A 19 -10.80 9.28 0.75
CA SER A 19 -10.60 7.89 0.29
C SER A 19 -11.78 7.38 -0.54
N GLU A 20 -13.01 7.69 -0.15
CA GLU A 20 -14.21 7.26 -0.88
C GLU A 20 -14.26 7.88 -2.29
N SER A 21 -14.01 9.18 -2.42
CA SER A 21 -13.95 9.84 -3.73
C SER A 21 -12.78 9.30 -4.58
N CYS A 22 -11.67 8.94 -3.95
CA CYS A 22 -10.54 8.29 -4.65
C CYS A 22 -10.96 6.92 -5.19
N ILE A 23 -11.62 6.10 -4.38
CA ILE A 23 -12.12 4.77 -4.76
C ILE A 23 -13.13 4.87 -5.92
N ASN A 24 -14.07 5.81 -5.81
CA ASN A 24 -15.09 6.05 -6.84
C ASN A 24 -14.52 6.58 -8.17
N SER A 25 -13.25 7.02 -8.17
CA SER A 25 -12.55 7.54 -9.35
C SER A 25 -11.34 6.68 -9.77
N LEU A 26 -11.26 5.44 -9.26
CA LEU A 26 -10.18 4.53 -9.62
C LEU A 26 -10.15 4.27 -11.12
N ARG A 27 -8.95 4.36 -11.68
CA ARG A 27 -8.64 3.98 -13.05
C ARG A 27 -7.38 3.13 -13.07
N LYS A 28 -7.26 2.23 -14.03
CA LYS A 28 -6.00 1.52 -14.26
C LYS A 28 -5.01 2.48 -14.95
N VAL A 29 -3.77 2.52 -14.49
CA VAL A 29 -2.69 3.33 -15.05
C VAL A 29 -1.50 2.44 -15.33
N ASN A 30 -0.84 2.65 -16.48
CA ASN A 30 0.39 1.95 -16.82
C ASN A 30 1.56 2.73 -16.23
N CYS A 31 2.40 2.05 -15.46
CA CYS A 31 3.57 2.65 -14.85
C CYS A 31 4.68 2.84 -15.89
N VAL A 32 5.52 3.85 -15.65
CA VAL A 32 6.56 4.24 -16.59
C VAL A 32 7.92 4.35 -15.92
N GLY A 33 8.99 4.17 -16.69
CA GLY A 33 10.35 4.34 -16.22
C GLY A 33 10.65 3.53 -14.95
N ALA A 34 11.12 4.21 -13.92
CA ALA A 34 11.52 3.60 -12.64
C ALA A 34 10.37 3.46 -11.62
N GLU A 35 9.12 3.71 -12.00
CA GLU A 35 7.97 3.56 -11.12
C GLU A 35 7.59 2.07 -11.01
N ASN A 36 8.26 1.37 -10.10
CA ASN A 36 8.22 -0.09 -9.95
C ASN A 36 7.38 -0.57 -8.75
N ARG A 37 6.58 0.30 -8.15
CA ARG A 37 5.67 0.00 -7.04
C ARG A 37 4.29 0.59 -7.31
N CYS A 38 3.25 -0.14 -6.94
CA CYS A 38 1.94 0.47 -6.78
C CYS A 38 1.84 1.15 -5.42
N PHE A 39 1.26 2.34 -5.40
CA PHE A 39 1.15 3.22 -4.24
C PHE A 39 -0.29 3.41 -3.82
N ASN A 40 -0.50 3.51 -2.52
CA ASN A 40 -1.70 4.04 -1.89
C ASN A 40 -1.29 4.88 -0.70
N GLY A 41 -1.69 6.15 -0.66
CA GLY A 41 -1.35 7.00 0.45
C GLY A 41 -2.37 8.09 0.74
N THR A 42 -2.37 8.51 1.99
CA THR A 42 -3.16 9.63 2.49
C THR A 42 -2.22 10.69 3.06
N GLY A 43 -2.62 11.94 2.91
CA GLY A 43 -1.81 13.06 3.34
C GLY A 43 -2.62 14.31 3.59
N ILE A 44 -1.90 15.34 3.99
CA ILE A 44 -2.41 16.68 4.20
C ILE A 44 -1.57 17.60 3.34
N GLN A 45 -2.22 18.42 2.53
CA GLN A 45 -1.63 19.58 1.89
C GLN A 45 -1.89 20.77 2.81
N GLU A 46 -0.84 21.33 3.40
CA GLU A 46 -0.98 22.57 4.18
C GLU A 46 -1.33 23.70 3.21
N ALA A 47 -2.54 24.26 3.38
CA ALA A 47 -2.93 25.46 2.68
C ALA A 47 -2.46 26.70 3.47
N LEU A 48 -2.46 27.86 2.83
CA LEU A 48 -2.22 29.16 3.49
C LEU A 48 -3.24 29.46 4.61
N VAL A 49 -4.34 28.71 4.67
CA VAL A 49 -5.35 28.75 5.72
C VAL A 49 -4.99 27.69 6.75
N LYS A 50 -4.96 28.03 8.04
CA LYS A 50 -4.45 27.24 9.19
C LYS A 50 -4.98 25.79 9.36
N VAL A 51 -5.81 25.30 8.46
CA VAL A 51 -6.34 23.94 8.42
C VAL A 51 -5.84 23.29 7.13
N GLY A 52 -4.98 22.28 7.27
CA GLY A 52 -4.49 21.50 6.13
C GLY A 52 -5.63 20.73 5.45
N VAL A 53 -5.54 20.57 4.12
CA VAL A 53 -6.53 19.89 3.30
C VAL A 53 -6.13 18.42 3.15
N PRO A 54 -6.94 17.45 3.60
CA PRO A 54 -6.63 16.05 3.41
C PRO A 54 -6.72 15.67 1.94
N PHE A 55 -5.91 14.71 1.53
CA PHE A 55 -6.01 14.06 0.23
C PHE A 55 -5.67 12.58 0.33
N THR A 56 -6.23 11.81 -0.60
CA THR A 56 -5.92 10.40 -0.85
C THR A 56 -5.45 10.27 -2.29
N THR A 57 -4.42 9.45 -2.50
CA THR A 57 -3.88 9.21 -3.84
C THR A 57 -3.42 7.76 -4.02
N ARG A 58 -3.61 7.25 -5.23
CA ARG A 58 -3.06 5.96 -5.69
C ARG A 58 -2.36 6.14 -7.01
N GLY A 59 -1.37 5.30 -7.31
CA GLY A 59 -0.68 5.33 -8.59
C GLY A 59 0.59 4.51 -8.62
N CYS A 60 1.48 4.87 -9.53
CA CYS A 60 2.79 4.29 -9.69
C CYS A 60 3.83 5.18 -9.00
N VAL A 61 4.77 4.58 -8.28
CA VAL A 61 5.90 5.30 -7.69
C VAL A 61 7.17 4.44 -7.75
N SER A 62 8.32 5.09 -7.61
CA SER A 62 9.58 4.39 -7.31
C SER A 62 9.63 3.95 -5.85
N GLU A 63 10.36 2.88 -5.55
CA GLU A 63 10.50 2.31 -4.21
C GLU A 63 10.90 3.31 -3.11
N ASN A 64 11.70 4.32 -3.44
CA ASN A 64 12.09 5.38 -2.50
C ASN A 64 10.91 6.24 -2.00
N MET A 65 9.77 6.21 -2.70
CA MET A 65 8.56 6.92 -2.30
C MET A 65 7.67 6.11 -1.34
N CYS A 66 8.06 4.88 -1.00
CA CYS A 66 7.30 3.97 -0.14
C CYS A 66 7.52 4.21 1.36
N GLN A 67 7.89 5.43 1.73
CA GLN A 67 8.10 5.87 3.09
C GLN A 67 7.31 7.18 3.31
N PRO A 68 6.98 7.55 4.55
CA PRO A 68 6.38 8.86 4.81
C PRO A 68 7.27 9.99 4.30
N ILE A 69 6.71 10.88 3.47
CA ILE A 69 7.45 12.01 2.89
C ILE A 69 6.90 13.32 3.46
N ARG A 70 7.81 14.24 3.72
CA ARG A 70 7.53 15.65 3.97
C ARG A 70 8.11 16.45 2.81
N LEU A 71 7.26 16.82 1.87
CA LEU A 71 7.64 17.68 0.76
C LEU A 71 7.46 19.14 1.18
N VAL A 72 8.47 19.67 1.87
CA VAL A 72 8.42 21.01 2.48
C VAL A 72 8.15 22.09 1.43
N GLU A 73 8.75 21.97 0.24
CA GLU A 73 8.55 22.92 -0.87
C GLU A 73 7.09 22.95 -1.37
N PHE A 74 6.37 21.86 -1.22
CA PHE A 74 4.97 21.74 -1.65
C PHE A 74 3.98 21.76 -0.49
N SER A 75 4.45 21.97 0.74
CA SER A 75 3.61 21.90 1.95
C SER A 75 2.80 20.59 2.03
N ILE A 76 3.37 19.48 1.53
CA ILE A 76 2.70 18.18 1.50
C ILE A 76 3.30 17.25 2.54
N ILE A 77 2.39 16.66 3.31
CA ILE A 77 2.67 15.70 4.37
C ILE A 77 1.95 14.40 4.01
N LEU A 78 2.70 13.36 3.62
CA LEU A 78 2.17 12.00 3.49
C LEU A 78 2.29 11.28 4.84
N ASN A 79 1.17 10.86 5.40
CA ASN A 79 1.11 10.27 6.74
C ASN A 79 1.02 8.74 6.69
N GLU A 80 0.15 8.22 5.83
CA GLU A 80 0.00 6.79 5.60
C GLU A 80 0.44 6.49 4.19
N VAL A 81 1.40 5.58 4.06
CA VAL A 81 1.96 5.16 2.78
C VAL A 81 1.99 3.65 2.75
N MET A 82 1.42 3.10 1.70
CA MET A 82 1.46 1.68 1.39
C MET A 82 1.99 1.50 -0.03
N CYS A 83 2.97 0.62 -0.16
CA CYS A 83 3.45 0.14 -1.44
C CYS A 83 3.32 -1.37 -1.54
N CYS A 84 3.13 -1.85 -2.76
CA CYS A 84 3.14 -3.27 -3.08
C CYS A 84 3.75 -3.50 -4.47
N GLU A 85 4.16 -4.73 -4.71
CA GLU A 85 4.66 -5.20 -6.02
C GLU A 85 3.57 -6.02 -6.73
N GLY A 86 3.55 -5.94 -8.05
CA GLY A 86 2.62 -6.69 -8.90
C GLY A 86 1.43 -5.86 -9.38
N ASP A 87 0.80 -6.34 -10.44
CA ASP A 87 -0.27 -5.61 -11.12
C ASP A 87 -1.48 -5.41 -10.20
N LEU A 88 -1.95 -4.17 -10.15
CA LEU A 88 -3.19 -3.74 -9.50
C LEU A 88 -3.24 -4.08 -7.99
N CYS A 89 -2.11 -4.36 -7.36
CA CYS A 89 -2.03 -4.77 -5.96
C CYS A 89 -2.49 -3.69 -4.97
N ASN A 90 -2.58 -2.43 -5.42
CA ASN A 90 -3.09 -1.30 -4.63
C ASN A 90 -4.62 -1.11 -4.75
N GLY A 91 -5.35 -2.15 -5.15
CA GLY A 91 -6.81 -2.21 -5.03
C GLY A 91 -7.25 -2.34 -3.58
N ASP A 92 -8.50 -2.00 -3.28
CA ASP A 92 -9.07 -2.26 -1.95
C ASP A 92 -9.20 -3.77 -1.73
N VAL A 93 -8.81 -4.22 -0.54
CA VAL A 93 -9.04 -5.60 -0.10
C VAL A 93 -10.53 -5.80 0.11
N SER A 94 -11.25 -6.14 -0.96
CA SER A 94 -12.52 -6.85 -0.83
C SER A 94 -12.31 -8.25 -1.41
N THR A 95 -12.26 -9.23 -0.50
CA THR A 95 -12.31 -10.68 -0.78
C THR A 95 -11.21 -11.23 -1.68
N THR A 96 -10.01 -11.49 -1.14
CA THR A 96 -9.28 -12.75 -1.34
C THR A 96 -8.26 -12.88 -0.20
N THR A 97 -8.43 -13.88 0.64
CA THR A 97 -7.43 -14.36 1.61
C THR A 97 -6.15 -14.74 0.88
N GLY A 98 -5.23 -13.79 0.77
CA GLY A 98 -3.82 -13.97 0.45
C GLY A 98 -2.99 -13.10 1.40
N PRO A 99 -1.85 -13.57 1.94
CA PRO A 99 -1.14 -12.84 2.98
C PRO A 99 -0.60 -11.51 2.44
N TRP A 100 -1.10 -10.41 3.00
CA TRP A 100 -0.43 -9.13 2.99
C TRP A 100 0.84 -9.26 3.85
N THR A 101 2.01 -9.38 3.25
CA THR A 101 3.27 -9.36 4.01
C THR A 101 3.61 -7.93 4.41
N SER A 102 2.95 -7.45 5.46
CA SER A 102 3.50 -6.42 6.33
C SER A 102 4.56 -7.10 7.19
N THR A 103 5.83 -6.97 6.82
CA THR A 103 6.94 -7.50 7.60
C THR A 103 7.10 -6.67 8.87
N LYS A 104 6.33 -7.01 9.90
CA LYS A 104 6.70 -6.77 11.30
C LYS A 104 7.12 -8.12 11.86
N ALA A 105 8.43 -8.34 12.00
CA ALA A 105 9.00 -9.56 12.54
C ALA A 105 8.35 -9.88 13.90
N ALA A 106 7.59 -10.97 13.95
CA ALA A 106 7.09 -11.54 15.20
C ALA A 106 8.11 -12.57 15.67
N THR A 107 8.77 -12.27 16.79
CA THR A 107 9.62 -13.21 17.54
C THR A 107 8.74 -14.37 18.02
N THR A 108 8.83 -15.53 17.36
CA THR A 108 8.13 -16.75 17.76
C THR A 108 8.96 -17.49 18.81
N THR A 109 8.56 -17.37 20.08
CA THR A 109 8.92 -18.32 21.14
C THR A 109 8.03 -19.55 21.00
N SER A 110 8.56 -20.63 20.43
CA SER A 110 7.88 -21.92 20.33
C SER A 110 7.84 -22.60 21.69
N ILE A 111 6.64 -22.75 22.29
CA ILE A 111 6.40 -23.66 23.39
C ILE A 111 5.73 -24.92 22.80
N THR A 112 6.50 -25.98 22.63
CA THR A 112 6.05 -27.27 22.12
C THR A 112 5.17 -27.96 23.17
N LYS A 113 3.89 -28.21 22.87
CA LYS A 113 3.04 -29.12 23.65
C LYS A 113 2.84 -30.42 22.86
N THR A 114 3.65 -31.42 23.20
CA THR A 114 3.54 -32.80 22.74
C THR A 114 2.30 -33.45 23.36
N ILE A 115 1.37 -33.95 22.55
CA ILE A 115 0.33 -34.89 22.98
C ILE A 115 0.42 -36.11 22.07
N ALA A 116 0.81 -37.24 22.64
CA ALA A 116 0.90 -38.54 21.98
C ALA A 116 -0.46 -39.25 22.01
N THR A 117 -0.86 -39.82 20.89
CA THR A 117 -2.00 -40.73 20.74
C THR A 117 -1.51 -42.16 20.51
N SER A 118 -2.04 -43.13 21.25
CA SER A 118 -2.19 -44.51 20.77
C SER A 118 -3.34 -45.24 21.50
N THR A 119 -4.08 -45.99 20.71
CA THR A 119 -5.38 -46.67 20.87
C THR A 119 -5.35 -48.09 21.45
N ALA A 120 -6.51 -48.51 22.02
CA ALA A 120 -7.09 -49.87 22.24
C ALA A 120 -6.29 -50.86 23.12
N ILE A 121 -6.86 -51.79 23.92
CA ILE A 121 -7.79 -52.91 23.62
C ILE A 121 -8.36 -53.54 24.93
N GLU A 122 -9.40 -54.36 24.76
CA GLU A 122 -10.27 -55.10 25.71
C GLU A 122 -9.58 -56.01 26.76
N SER A 123 -10.26 -56.18 27.91
CA SER A 123 -10.71 -57.48 28.50
C SER A 123 -11.54 -57.24 29.76
#